data_AF-A0A2L2T9X7-F1
#
_entry.id   AF-A0A2L2T9X7-F1
#
_cell.length_a   1.000
_cell.length_b   1.000
_cell.length_c   1.000
_cell.angle_alpha   90.00
_cell.angle_beta   90.00
_cell.angle_gamma   90.00
#
_symmetry.space_group_name_H-M   'P 1'
#
loop_
_entity.id
_entity.type
_entity.pdbx_description
1 polymer ?
#
loop_
_entity_poly.entity_id
_entity_poly.type
_entity_poly.pdbx_seq_one_letter_code
_entity_poly.pdbx_strand_id
1 'polypeptide(L)'
;MSELVNSEPVMLFMKGTPKSHVRHFSRRIVRLLEDRKFLYGSFNVHSDEDWFGEWPTFPQLWVDGKLLGGLDIYSMEEGIAVKHGKKT
;
A
#
# COMPACT_ATOMS: atom_id res chain seq x y z
N MET A 1 -13.77 -7.22 -4.96
CA MET A 1 -12.87 -6.12 -4.55
C MET A 1 -12.81 -6.00 -3.03
N SER A 2 -13.95 -5.80 -2.35
CA SER A 2 -14.04 -5.83 -0.88
C SER A 2 -13.38 -7.07 -0.27
N GLU A 3 -13.59 -8.25 -0.85
CA GLU A 3 -12.99 -9.49 -0.34
C GLU A 3 -11.45 -9.49 -0.38
N LEU A 4 -10.83 -8.84 -1.37
CA LEU A 4 -9.38 -8.84 -1.51
C LEU A 4 -8.71 -7.84 -0.57
N VAL A 5 -9.24 -6.61 -0.46
CA VAL A 5 -8.71 -5.59 0.46
C VAL A 5 -8.96 -5.93 1.93
N ASN A 6 -9.88 -6.86 2.21
CA ASN A 6 -10.17 -7.38 3.55
C ASN A 6 -9.62 -8.80 3.77
N SER A 7 -8.81 -9.34 2.84
CA SER A 7 -8.26 -10.70 2.98
C SER A 7 -7.28 -10.81 4.16
N GLU A 8 -6.58 -9.72 4.47
CA GLU A 8 -5.76 -9.56 5.67
C GLU A 8 -6.00 -8.16 6.27
N PRO A 9 -5.78 -7.97 7.59
CA PRO A 9 -5.91 -6.65 8.22
C PRO A 9 -5.01 -5.59 7.59
N VAL A 10 -3.85 -5.99 7.07
CA VAL A 10 -2.93 -5.13 6.32
C VAL A 10 -2.67 -5.77 4.97
N MET A 11 -3.02 -5.06 3.90
CA MET A 11 -2.84 -5.52 2.51
C MET A 11 -1.97 -4.55 1.71
N LEU A 12 -0.91 -5.07 1.11
CA LEU A 12 0.00 -4.33 0.22
C LEU A 12 -0.26 -4.70 -1.23
N PHE A 13 -0.77 -3.76 -2.01
CA PHE A 13 -0.93 -3.91 -3.46
C PHE A 13 0.29 -3.30 -4.16
N MET A 14 0.97 -4.08 -4.98
CA MET A 14 2.20 -3.64 -5.62
C MET A 14 2.45 -4.34 -6.95
N LYS A 15 3.28 -3.73 -7.80
CA LYS A 15 3.80 -4.40 -9.00
C LYS A 15 5.01 -5.24 -8.63
N GLY A 16 4.93 -6.55 -8.84
CA GLY A 16 5.86 -7.56 -8.35
C GLY A 16 5.43 -8.15 -6.99
N THR A 17 6.32 -8.92 -6.38
CA THR A 17 6.11 -9.51 -5.04
C THR A 17 7.15 -9.00 -4.05
N PRO A 18 6.88 -9.00 -2.73
CA PRO A 18 7.85 -8.56 -1.72
C PRO A 18 9.22 -9.25 -1.81
N LYS A 19 9.25 -10.52 -2.25
CA LYS A 19 10.47 -11.32 -2.43
C LYS A 19 11.19 -11.11 -3.77
N SER A 20 10.57 -10.40 -4.72
CA SER A 20 11.12 -10.15 -6.05
C SER A 20 11.98 -8.88 -6.10
N HIS A 21 12.66 -8.63 -7.23
CA HIS A 21 13.34 -7.36 -7.48
C HIS A 21 12.34 -6.22 -7.64
N VAL A 22 11.88 -5.69 -6.50
CA VAL A 22 10.92 -4.60 -6.44
C VAL A 22 11.59 -3.27 -6.78
N ARG A 23 10.88 -2.40 -7.51
CA ARG A 23 11.35 -1.03 -7.81
C ARG A 23 11.61 -0.26 -6.52
N HIS A 24 12.50 0.73 -6.59
CA HIS A 24 12.98 1.50 -5.44
C HIS A 24 11.88 1.99 -4.48
N PHE A 25 10.74 2.44 -5.03
CA PHE A 25 9.60 2.93 -4.23
C PHE A 25 8.88 1.83 -3.46
N SER A 26 8.60 0.68 -4.08
CA SER A 26 7.98 -0.47 -3.42
C SER A 26 8.92 -1.13 -2.39
N ARG A 27 10.24 -0.99 -2.55
CA ARG A 27 11.19 -1.54 -1.58
C ARG A 27 11.10 -0.87 -0.21
N ARG A 28 10.84 0.44 -0.19
CA ARG A 28 10.76 1.21 1.07
C ARG A 28 9.62 0.72 1.97
N ILE A 29 8.43 0.53 1.39
CA ILE A 29 7.26 0.09 2.15
C ILE A 29 7.40 -1.36 2.63
N VAL A 30 7.91 -2.27 1.78
CA VAL A 30 8.18 -3.66 2.16
C VAL A 30 9.15 -3.70 3.33
N ARG A 31 10.28 -2.99 3.20
CA ARG A 31 11.30 -2.95 4.26
C ARG A 31 10.76 -2.38 5.56
N LEU A 32 9.92 -1.35 5.52
CA LEU A 32 9.33 -0.79 6.74
C LEU A 32 8.41 -1.80 7.45
N LEU A 33 7.55 -2.49 6.69
CA LEU A 33 6.67 -3.51 7.24
C LEU A 33 7.48 -4.66 7.84
N GLU A 34 8.54 -5.09 7.17
CA GLU A 34 9.46 -6.12 7.65
C GLU A 34 10.24 -5.67 8.90
N ASP A 35 10.83 -4.47 8.88
CA ASP A 35 11.63 -3.90 9.98
C ASP A 35 10.77 -3.72 11.24
N ARG A 36 9.50 -3.32 11.07
CA ARG A 36 8.53 -3.20 12.17
C ARG A 36 7.79 -4.51 12.50
N LYS A 37 8.12 -5.61 11.79
CA LYS A 37 7.50 -6.94 11.96
C LYS A 37 5.97 -6.93 11.83
N PHE A 38 5.42 -6.08 10.97
CA PHE A 38 4.01 -6.12 10.64
C PHE A 38 3.72 -7.38 9.82
N LEU A 39 2.67 -8.10 10.19
CA LEU A 39 2.08 -9.12 9.34
C LEU A 39 1.21 -8.43 8.29
N TYR A 40 1.42 -8.77 7.02
CA TYR A 40 0.65 -8.23 5.91
C TYR A 40 0.52 -9.25 4.79
N GLY A 41 -0.63 -9.22 4.11
CA GLY A 41 -0.80 -9.87 2.82
C GLY A 41 -0.30 -8.99 1.69
N SER A 42 0.13 -9.58 0.57
CA SER A 42 0.53 -8.83 -0.61
C SER A 42 -0.16 -9.35 -1.86
N PHE A 43 -0.60 -8.42 -2.71
CA PHE A 43 -1.17 -8.75 -4.01
C PHE A 43 -0.33 -8.14 -5.13
N ASN A 44 0.08 -8.99 -6.07
CA ASN A 44 0.84 -8.58 -7.25
C ASN A 44 -0.14 -8.10 -8.34
N VAL A 45 -0.18 -6.80 -8.56
CA VAL A 45 -1.07 -6.15 -9.52
C VAL A 45 -0.49 -6.31 -10.93
N HIS A 46 -1.31 -6.81 -11.87
CA HIS A 46 -0.90 -6.90 -13.26
C HIS A 46 -0.75 -5.50 -13.89
N SER A 47 0.09 -5.36 -14.92
CA SER A 47 0.42 -4.06 -15.51
C SER A 47 -0.77 -3.28 -16.03
N ASP A 48 -1.82 -4.00 -16.43
CA ASP A 48 -2.98 -3.50 -17.18
C ASP A 48 -4.26 -3.44 -16.33
N GLU A 49 -4.18 -3.74 -15.03
CA GLU A 49 -5.32 -3.56 -14.14
C GLU A 49 -5.43 -2.10 -13.69
N ASP A 50 -6.60 -1.51 -13.95
CA ASP A 50 -6.97 -0.17 -13.54
C ASP A 50 -7.06 -0.05 -12.01
N TRP A 51 -6.28 0.90 -11.48
CA TRP A 51 -6.37 1.56 -10.17
C TRP A 51 -7.51 1.11 -9.23
N PHE A 52 -7.13 0.49 -8.09
CA PHE A 52 -8.07 -0.02 -7.07
C PHE A 52 -8.63 1.05 -6.10
N GLY A 53 -8.52 2.35 -6.39
CA GLY A 53 -9.02 3.41 -5.50
C GLY A 53 -8.66 4.81 -5.98
N GLU A 54 -8.98 5.83 -5.19
CA GLU A 54 -8.68 7.25 -5.52
C GLU A 54 -7.17 7.57 -5.63
N TRP A 55 -6.31 6.60 -5.30
CA TRP A 55 -4.86 6.73 -5.40
C TRP A 55 -4.35 6.23 -6.76
N PRO A 56 -3.69 7.08 -7.56
CA PRO A 56 -3.41 6.76 -8.97
C PRO A 56 -2.22 5.81 -9.18
N THR A 57 -1.48 5.42 -8.13
CA THR A 57 -0.19 4.72 -8.27
C THR A 57 -0.01 3.54 -7.32
N PHE A 58 0.96 2.67 -7.63
CA PHE A 58 1.42 1.60 -6.74
C PHE A 58 2.83 1.90 -6.20
N PRO A 59 3.17 1.44 -4.99
CA PRO A 59 2.39 0.56 -4.11
C PRO A 59 1.22 1.27 -3.39
N GLN A 60 0.19 0.53 -3.01
CA GLN A 60 -0.92 1.00 -2.17
C GLN A 60 -1.02 0.13 -0.90
N LEU A 61 -1.12 0.77 0.26
CA LEU A 61 -1.39 0.10 1.52
C LEU A 61 -2.86 0.24 1.91
N TRP A 62 -3.46 -0.88 2.28
CA TRP A 62 -4.81 -0.97 2.80
C TRP A 62 -4.77 -1.51 4.23
N VAL A 63 -5.58 -0.92 5.11
CA VAL A 63 -5.75 -1.36 6.50
C VAL A 63 -7.25 -1.48 6.78
N ASP A 64 -7.69 -2.66 7.23
CA ASP A 64 -9.10 -2.98 7.48
C ASP A 64 -10.02 -2.58 6.30
N GLY A 65 -9.59 -2.92 5.07
CA GLY A 65 -10.33 -2.63 3.85
C GLY A 65 -10.37 -1.14 3.47
N LYS A 66 -9.64 -0.27 4.17
CA LYS A 66 -9.53 1.16 3.85
C LYS A 66 -8.17 1.47 3.25
N LEU A 67 -8.18 2.16 2.12
CA LEU A 67 -6.97 2.68 1.50
C LEU A 67 -6.33 3.67 2.48
N LEU A 68 -5.15 3.32 2.98
CA LEU A 68 -4.32 4.27 3.70
C LEU A 68 -3.74 5.23 2.66
N GLY A 69 -3.08 4.68 1.63
CA GLY A 69 -2.56 5.38 0.43
C GLY A 69 -1.21 4.80 -0.04
N GLY A 70 -0.42 5.58 -0.78
CA GLY A 70 0.86 5.15 -1.36
C GLY A 70 2.11 5.51 -0.55
N LEU A 71 3.24 5.71 -1.24
CA LEU A 71 4.52 6.05 -0.59
C LEU A 71 4.50 7.41 0.13
N ASP A 72 3.67 8.35 -0.31
CA ASP A 72 3.64 9.72 0.24
C ASP A 72 3.19 9.78 1.70
N ILE A 73 2.46 8.77 2.16
CA ILE A 73 2.07 8.61 3.57
C ILE A 73 3.28 8.27 4.44
N TYR A 74 4.24 7.57 3.87
CA TYR A 74 5.43 7.12 4.57
C TYR A 74 6.57 8.14 4.53
N SER A 75 6.56 9.08 3.60
CA SER A 75 7.47 10.22 3.64
C SER A 75 7.18 11.17 4.81
N MET A 76 6.09 10.94 5.55
CA MET A 76 5.70 11.64 6.78
C MET A 76 6.08 10.87 8.05
N GLU A 77 7.10 10.02 8.05
CA GLU A 77 7.77 9.61 9.32
C GLU A 77 8.83 10.64 9.79
N GLU A 78 8.53 11.93 9.61
CA GLU A 78 8.83 12.98 10.60
C GLU A 78 7.55 13.43 11.36
N GLY A 79 6.41 12.77 11.17
CA GLY A 79 5.17 13.09 11.87
C GLY A 79 3.93 12.59 11.14
N ILE A 80 3.28 11.57 11.71
CA ILE A 80 1.96 11.10 11.29
C ILE A 80 1.01 12.28 11.07
N ALA A 81 0.61 12.55 9.83
CA ALA A 81 -0.70 13.10 9.46
C ALA A 81 -0.86 13.24 7.93
N VAL A 82 -1.60 12.33 7.29
CA VAL A 82 -2.35 12.70 6.08
C VAL A 82 -3.82 12.80 6.44
N LYS A 83 -4.22 13.99 6.90
CA LYS A 83 -5.57 14.47 6.63
C LYS A 83 -5.65 14.75 5.13
N HIS A 84 -6.45 14.00 4.40
CA HIS A 84 -7.10 14.53 3.21
C HIS A 84 -8.60 14.30 3.34
N GLY A 85 -9.25 15.22 4.04
CA GLY A 85 -10.59 15.60 3.64
C GLY A 85 -10.47 16.41 2.36
N LYS A 86 -11.16 15.99 1.30
CA LYS A 86 -11.79 16.95 0.41
C LYS A 86 -13.29 16.79 0.60
N LYS A 87 -13.86 17.80 1.27
CA LYS A 87 -15.26 18.19 1.09
C LYS A 87 -15.48 18.44 -0.40
N THR A 88 -16.45 17.77 -0.98
CA THR A 88 -17.53 18.35 -1.79
C THR A 88 -18.69 17.36 -1.80
#